data_AF-A0A8J8AVN1-F1
#
_entry.id   AF-A0A8J8AVN1-F1
#
_cell.length_a   1.000
_cell.length_b   1.000
_cell.length_c   1.000
_cell.angle_alpha   90.00
_cell.angle_beta   90.00
_cell.angle_gamma   90.00
#
_symmetry.space_group_name_H-M   'P 1'
#
loop_
_entity.id
_entity.type
_entity.pdbx_description
1 polymer ?
#
loop_
_entity_poly.entity_id
_entity_poly.type
_entity_poly.pdbx_seq_one_letter_code
_entity_poly.pdbx_strand_id
1 'polypeptide(L)'
;MAFPEQFSNLPEYAFPRLRKLLDVHPAGGTPIAMTIGEPRHAMPDFVGPILAANLDGFAIYPPNDGTPEVLAAISDWLHLRYATRLSHDQLMVLNGTREGLFNACIALCPETKHGKQPVVLMPNPFYQVYAVAALAVGAEPIYVPATAATGHLPDYAALPAEVLDRVGVAYICSPANPQ
;
A
#
# COMPACT_ATOMS: atom_id res chain seq x y z
N MET A 1 34.23 -0.86 1.67
CA MET A 1 32.96 -1.05 0.92
C MET A 1 31.97 -0.03 1.43
N ALA A 2 31.42 0.82 0.57
CA ALA A 2 30.25 1.61 0.92
C ALA A 2 29.02 0.69 0.79
N PHE A 3 28.28 0.49 1.86
CA PHE A 3 27.02 -0.26 1.81
C PHE A 3 25.92 0.67 1.29
N PRO A 4 24.98 0.18 0.47
CA PRO A 4 23.83 0.97 0.06
C PRO A 4 23.05 1.46 1.30
N GLU A 5 22.87 2.78 1.45
CA GLU A 5 22.17 3.36 2.61
C GLU A 5 20.64 3.39 2.47
N GLN A 6 20.13 3.03 1.29
CA GLN A 6 18.72 3.13 0.87
C GLN A 6 17.72 2.49 1.87
N PHE A 7 18.14 1.43 2.56
CA PHE A 7 17.30 0.72 3.54
C PHE A 7 17.82 0.84 4.98
N SER A 8 18.93 1.54 5.20
CA SER A 8 19.60 1.64 6.50
C SER A 8 18.81 2.47 7.52
N ASN A 9 17.98 3.40 7.03
CA ASN A 9 17.22 4.34 7.87
C ASN A 9 15.72 4.01 7.96
N LEU A 10 15.33 2.78 7.63
CA LEU A 10 13.94 2.36 7.78
C LEU A 10 13.57 2.21 9.27
N PRO A 11 12.41 2.73 9.70
CA PRO A 11 11.98 2.59 11.09
C PRO A 11 11.64 1.13 11.42
N GLU A 12 11.70 0.78 12.71
CA GLU A 12 11.17 -0.50 13.18
C GLU A 12 9.67 -0.61 12.83
N TYR A 13 9.28 -1.75 12.29
CA TYR A 13 7.89 -1.98 11.90
C TYR A 13 6.95 -1.93 13.12
N ALA A 14 5.77 -1.34 12.94
CA ALA A 14 4.86 -1.01 14.03
C ALA A 14 4.43 -2.24 14.88
N PHE A 15 4.26 -3.41 14.26
CA PHE A 15 3.77 -4.60 14.98
C PHE A 15 4.80 -5.23 15.92
N PRO A 16 6.06 -5.49 15.52
CA PRO A 16 7.11 -5.89 16.45
C PRO A 16 7.26 -4.90 17.61
N ARG A 17 7.24 -3.59 17.33
CA ARG A 17 7.31 -2.56 18.37
C ARG A 17 6.13 -2.64 19.33
N LEU A 18 4.91 -2.82 18.82
CA LEU A 18 3.70 -2.99 19.64
C LEU A 18 3.77 -4.25 20.51
N ARG A 19 4.20 -5.39 19.94
CA ARG A 19 4.39 -6.63 20.72
C ARG A 19 5.36 -6.41 21.88
N LYS A 20 6.53 -5.84 21.62
CA LYS A 20 7.52 -5.50 22.68
C LYS A 20 6.93 -4.64 23.80
N LEU A 21 6.04 -3.70 23.46
CA LEU A 21 5.37 -2.85 24.45
C LEU A 21 4.32 -3.60 25.28
N LEU A 22 3.65 -4.60 24.69
CA LEU A 22 2.59 -5.36 25.36
C LEU A 22 3.12 -6.57 26.13
N ASP A 23 4.21 -7.20 25.69
CA ASP A 23 4.74 -8.45 26.24
C ASP A 23 5.15 -8.35 27.72
N VAL A 24 5.44 -7.14 28.21
CA VAL A 24 5.82 -6.90 29.61
C VAL A 24 4.62 -6.83 30.57
N HIS A 25 3.39 -6.81 30.03
CA HIS A 25 2.17 -6.67 30.82
C HIS A 25 1.42 -8.00 30.89
N PRO A 26 1.26 -8.60 32.09
CA PRO A 26 0.39 -9.75 32.25
C PRO A 26 -1.07 -9.32 32.01
N ALA A 27 -1.77 -10.04 31.13
CA ALA A 27 -3.18 -9.78 30.88
C ALA A 27 -4.03 -10.19 32.10
N GLY A 28 -5.06 -9.41 32.41
CA GLY A 28 -6.04 -9.75 33.45
C GLY A 28 -7.02 -10.88 33.07
N GLY A 29 -6.82 -11.52 31.92
CA GLY A 29 -7.70 -12.54 31.36
C GLY A 29 -7.24 -12.97 29.96
N THR A 30 -8.13 -13.60 29.19
CA THR A 30 -7.83 -13.98 27.80
C THR A 30 -7.74 -12.72 26.92
N PRO A 31 -6.59 -12.43 26.27
CA PRO A 31 -6.45 -11.24 25.45
C PRO A 31 -7.38 -11.25 24.23
N ILE A 32 -7.92 -10.09 23.87
CA ILE A 32 -8.66 -9.87 22.62
C ILE A 32 -7.77 -9.04 21.69
N ALA A 33 -7.34 -9.63 20.57
CA ALA A 33 -6.48 -8.97 19.61
C ALA A 33 -7.27 -8.03 18.68
N MET A 34 -7.15 -6.72 18.89
CA MET A 34 -7.77 -5.67 18.06
C MET A 34 -6.73 -4.88 17.24
N THR A 35 -5.53 -5.41 17.09
CA THR A 35 -4.38 -4.68 16.53
C THR A 35 -4.18 -4.87 15.03
N ILE A 36 -4.72 -5.94 14.45
CA ILE A 36 -4.55 -6.32 13.04
C ILE A 36 -5.92 -6.33 12.37
N GLY A 37 -6.04 -5.64 11.23
CA GLY A 37 -7.23 -5.63 10.37
C GLY A 37 -7.40 -6.89 9.53
N GLU A 38 -7.31 -8.07 10.13
CA GLU A 38 -7.53 -9.36 9.47
C GLU A 38 -8.99 -9.79 9.65
N PRO A 39 -9.76 -9.99 8.58
CA PRO A 39 -11.10 -10.54 8.67
C PRO A 39 -11.10 -11.93 9.32
N ARG A 40 -12.03 -12.16 10.27
CA ARG A 40 -12.16 -13.43 11.00
C ARG A 40 -13.29 -14.34 10.48
N HIS A 41 -14.05 -13.88 9.50
CA HIS A 41 -15.10 -14.70 8.89
C HIS A 41 -14.49 -15.80 8.01
N ALA A 42 -15.24 -16.87 7.79
CA ALA A 42 -14.84 -17.91 6.84
C ALA A 42 -14.69 -17.31 5.43
N MET A 43 -13.79 -17.91 4.63
CA MET A 43 -13.79 -17.66 3.20
C MET A 43 -15.11 -18.16 2.58
N PRO A 44 -15.58 -17.57 1.47
CA PRO A 44 -16.73 -18.11 0.75
C PRO A 44 -16.53 -19.57 0.34
N ASP A 45 -17.57 -20.40 0.47
CA ASP A 45 -17.50 -21.86 0.31
C ASP A 45 -16.98 -22.32 -1.06
N PHE A 46 -17.10 -21.48 -2.09
CA PHE A 46 -16.63 -21.80 -3.44
C PHE A 46 -15.10 -21.73 -3.59
N VAL A 47 -14.38 -21.04 -2.70
CA VAL A 47 -12.94 -20.76 -2.87
C VAL A 47 -12.12 -22.05 -2.83
N GLY A 48 -12.37 -22.92 -1.83
CA GLY A 48 -11.65 -24.19 -1.67
C GLY A 48 -11.78 -25.11 -2.88
N PRO A 49 -13.01 -25.42 -3.34
CA PRO A 49 -13.24 -26.23 -4.54
C PRO A 49 -12.57 -25.69 -5.81
N ILE A 50 -12.62 -24.37 -6.03
CA ILE A 50 -11.97 -23.76 -7.21
C ILE A 50 -10.45 -23.90 -7.15
N LEU A 51 -9.83 -23.64 -6.00
CA LEU A 51 -8.38 -23.83 -5.86
C LEU A 51 -7.98 -25.29 -6.09
N ALA A 52 -8.72 -26.24 -5.50
CA ALA A 52 -8.47 -27.67 -5.67
C ALA A 52 -8.58 -28.12 -7.14
N ALA A 53 -9.56 -27.59 -7.88
CA ALA A 53 -9.76 -27.90 -9.30
C ALA A 53 -8.68 -27.32 -10.23
N ASN A 54 -7.87 -26.36 -9.75
CA ASN A 54 -6.86 -25.66 -10.55
C ASN A 54 -5.43 -25.85 -10.04
N LEU A 55 -5.19 -26.82 -9.15
CA LEU A 55 -3.86 -27.06 -8.55
C LEU A 55 -2.76 -27.31 -9.60
N ASP A 56 -3.09 -28.00 -10.69
CA ASP A 56 -2.13 -28.32 -11.75
C ASP A 56 -1.58 -27.07 -12.45
N GLY A 57 -2.33 -25.96 -12.43
CA GLY A 57 -1.91 -24.67 -12.98
C GLY A 57 -0.81 -23.96 -12.20
N PHE A 58 -0.51 -24.39 -10.97
CA PHE A 58 0.54 -23.78 -10.13
C PHE A 58 1.95 -24.29 -10.46
N ALA A 59 2.08 -25.35 -11.26
CA ALA A 59 3.37 -25.93 -11.65
C ALA A 59 4.03 -25.22 -12.84
N ILE A 60 3.39 -24.19 -13.40
CA ILE A 60 3.87 -23.45 -14.57
C ILE A 60 4.10 -21.98 -14.23
N TYR A 61 5.01 -21.34 -14.98
CA TYR A 61 5.26 -19.91 -14.83
C TYR A 61 4.06 -19.12 -15.42
N PRO A 62 3.38 -18.28 -14.63
CA PRO A 62 2.26 -17.50 -15.13
C PRO A 62 2.75 -16.31 -15.97
N PRO A 63 1.88 -15.71 -16.81
CA PRO A 63 2.18 -14.41 -17.42
C PRO A 63 2.46 -13.35 -16.35
N ASN A 64 3.46 -12.50 -16.56
CA ASN A 64 3.91 -11.50 -15.57
C ASN A 64 2.80 -10.57 -15.11
N ASP A 65 1.95 -10.11 -16.03
CA ASP A 65 0.87 -9.16 -15.72
C ASP A 65 -0.38 -9.85 -15.18
N GLY A 66 -0.51 -11.17 -15.36
CA GLY A 66 -1.73 -11.96 -15.09
C GLY A 66 -2.30 -12.60 -16.35
N THR A 67 -3.13 -13.64 -16.18
CA THR A 67 -3.77 -14.31 -17.32
C THR A 67 -4.84 -13.41 -17.96
N PRO A 68 -5.12 -13.54 -19.27
CA PRO A 68 -6.16 -12.76 -19.94
C PRO A 68 -7.52 -12.81 -19.23
N GLU A 69 -7.88 -13.96 -18.65
CA GLU A 69 -9.13 -14.18 -17.93
C GLU A 69 -9.18 -13.37 -16.62
N VAL A 70 -8.07 -13.32 -15.88
CA VAL A 70 -7.99 -12.52 -14.64
C VAL A 70 -8.04 -11.03 -14.96
N LEU A 71 -7.32 -10.58 -16.00
CA LEU A 71 -7.35 -9.18 -16.41
C LEU A 71 -8.75 -8.74 -16.88
N ALA A 72 -9.44 -9.59 -17.64
CA ALA A 72 -10.82 -9.34 -18.04
C ALA A 72 -11.76 -9.27 -16.82
N ALA A 73 -11.64 -10.21 -15.87
CA ALA A 73 -12.45 -10.21 -14.65
C ALA A 73 -12.23 -8.96 -13.79
N ILE A 74 -10.99 -8.47 -13.69
CA ILE A 74 -10.68 -7.20 -13.01
C ILE A 74 -11.35 -6.03 -13.73
N SER A 75 -11.22 -5.95 -15.06
CA SER A 75 -11.82 -4.88 -15.86
C SER A 75 -13.36 -4.87 -15.75
N ASP A 76 -14.00 -6.04 -15.79
CA ASP A 76 -15.44 -6.18 -15.63
C ASP A 76 -15.91 -5.82 -14.22
N TRP A 77 -15.16 -6.19 -13.18
CA TRP A 77 -15.48 -5.80 -11.80
C TRP A 77 -15.39 -4.28 -11.60
N LEU A 78 -14.35 -3.64 -12.16
CA LEU A 78 -14.21 -2.18 -12.13
C LEU A 78 -15.38 -1.50 -12.85
N HIS A 79 -15.83 -2.06 -13.98
CA HIS A 79 -16.98 -1.53 -14.70
C HIS A 79 -18.27 -1.67 -13.91
N LEU A 80 -18.51 -2.84 -13.30
CA LEU A 80 -19.68 -3.06 -12.47
C LEU A 80 -19.72 -2.11 -11.26
N ARG A 81 -18.57 -1.89 -10.62
CA ARG A 81 -18.48 -1.14 -9.36
C ARG A 81 -18.39 0.38 -9.54
N TYR A 82 -17.72 0.82 -10.61
CA TYR A 82 -17.34 2.23 -10.84
C TYR A 82 -17.67 2.75 -12.25
N ALA A 83 -18.34 1.96 -13.10
CA ALA A 83 -18.64 2.30 -14.49
C ALA A 83 -17.40 2.56 -15.38
N THR A 84 -16.22 2.05 -14.98
CA THR A 84 -14.95 2.24 -15.71
C THR A 84 -14.46 0.92 -16.30
N ARG A 85 -14.08 0.91 -17.58
CA ARG A 85 -13.40 -0.23 -18.23
C ARG A 85 -11.94 0.14 -18.50
N LEU A 86 -11.04 -0.76 -18.14
CA LEU A 86 -9.60 -0.65 -18.43
C LEU A 86 -9.19 -1.71 -19.43
N SER A 87 -8.27 -1.38 -20.35
CA SER A 87 -7.66 -2.35 -21.23
C SER A 87 -6.59 -3.17 -20.48
N HIS A 88 -6.26 -4.35 -21.01
CA HIS A 88 -5.36 -5.28 -20.32
C HIS A 88 -3.96 -4.70 -20.07
N ASP A 89 -3.47 -3.82 -20.94
CA ASP A 89 -2.19 -3.11 -20.81
C ASP A 89 -2.18 -2.04 -19.69
N GLN A 90 -3.33 -1.79 -19.05
CA GLN A 90 -3.46 -0.90 -17.90
C GLN A 90 -3.63 -1.67 -16.57
N LEU A 91 -3.51 -3.00 -16.60
CA LEU A 91 -3.77 -3.87 -15.46
C LEU A 91 -2.58 -4.80 -15.19
N MET A 92 -2.32 -5.06 -13.91
CA MET A 92 -1.28 -5.99 -13.45
C MET A 92 -1.73 -6.65 -12.14
N VAL A 93 -1.54 -7.96 -12.04
CA VAL A 93 -1.78 -8.74 -10.82
C VAL A 93 -0.57 -8.62 -9.89
N LEU A 94 -0.83 -8.59 -8.59
CA LEU A 94 0.18 -8.37 -7.54
C LEU A 94 0.02 -9.40 -6.43
N ASN A 95 1.11 -9.71 -5.70
CA ASN A 95 1.06 -10.52 -4.47
C ASN A 95 0.59 -9.67 -3.28
N GLY A 96 -0.59 -9.08 -3.44
CA GLY A 96 -1.20 -8.21 -2.45
C GLY A 96 -0.88 -6.73 -2.63
N THR A 97 -1.73 -5.89 -2.05
CA THR A 97 -1.71 -4.42 -2.28
C THR A 97 -0.46 -3.74 -1.73
N ARG A 98 0.17 -4.30 -0.69
CA ARG A 98 1.41 -3.74 -0.13
C ARG A 98 2.55 -3.72 -1.16
N GLU A 99 2.69 -4.80 -1.92
CA GLU A 99 3.68 -4.88 -3.01
C GLU A 99 3.40 -3.80 -4.06
N GLY A 100 2.15 -3.71 -4.54
CA GLY A 100 1.76 -2.72 -5.54
C GLY A 100 2.00 -1.28 -5.10
N LEU A 101 1.61 -0.94 -3.87
CA LEU A 101 1.79 0.41 -3.33
C LEU A 101 3.27 0.79 -3.20
N PHE A 102 4.13 -0.17 -2.83
CA PHE A 102 5.58 0.04 -2.77
C PHE A 102 6.15 0.22 -4.18
N ASN A 103 5.92 -0.76 -5.06
CA ASN A 103 6.48 -0.80 -6.41
C ASN A 103 5.99 0.35 -7.29
N ALA A 104 4.75 0.82 -7.13
CA ALA A 104 4.25 2.00 -7.85
C ALA A 104 5.08 3.25 -7.53
N CYS A 105 5.48 3.45 -6.27
CA CYS A 105 6.35 4.57 -5.92
C CYS A 105 7.77 4.38 -6.48
N ILE A 106 8.33 3.16 -6.43
CA ILE A 106 9.61 2.85 -7.07
C ILE A 106 9.59 3.19 -8.57
N ALA A 107 8.51 2.82 -9.26
CA ALA A 107 8.40 2.99 -10.70
C ALA A 107 8.09 4.44 -11.14
N LEU A 108 7.34 5.19 -10.33
CA LEU A 108 6.78 6.49 -10.73
C LEU A 108 7.48 7.69 -10.08
N CYS A 109 8.15 7.51 -8.94
CA CYS A 109 8.87 8.60 -8.29
C CYS A 109 10.21 8.85 -9.02
N PRO A 110 10.44 10.05 -9.58
CA PRO A 110 11.70 10.35 -10.23
C PRO A 110 12.82 10.48 -9.18
N GLU A 111 14.06 10.19 -9.56
CA GLU A 111 15.23 10.39 -8.68
C GLU A 111 15.42 11.86 -8.28
N THR A 112 15.07 12.78 -9.18
CA THR A 112 15.07 14.23 -8.91
C THR A 112 13.82 14.88 -9.50
N LYS A 113 13.33 15.93 -8.84
CA LYS A 113 12.23 16.76 -9.35
C LYS A 113 12.71 18.22 -9.38
N HIS A 114 12.76 18.80 -10.58
CA HIS A 114 13.30 20.16 -10.80
C HIS A 114 14.70 20.36 -10.19
N GLY A 115 15.58 19.36 -10.30
CA GLY A 115 16.94 19.40 -9.74
C GLY A 115 17.03 19.33 -8.21
N LYS A 116 15.92 19.03 -7.53
CA LYS A 116 15.84 18.88 -6.07
C LYS A 116 15.42 17.46 -5.68
N GLN A 117 15.60 17.13 -4.40
CA GLN A 117 15.06 15.91 -3.82
C GLN A 117 13.53 15.88 -4.01
N PRO A 118 12.98 14.80 -4.60
CA PRO A 118 11.54 14.65 -4.80
C PRO A 118 10.81 14.55 -3.45
N VAL A 119 9.53 14.91 -3.47
CA VAL A 119 8.62 14.81 -2.32
C VAL A 119 7.58 13.72 -2.60
N VAL A 120 7.29 12.91 -1.58
CA VAL A 120 6.15 11.99 -1.57
C VAL A 120 5.17 12.43 -0.49
N LEU A 121 3.95 12.76 -0.91
CA LEU A 121 2.88 13.16 0.00
C LEU A 121 2.13 11.93 0.52
N MET A 122 1.80 11.91 1.80
CA MET A 122 0.94 10.88 2.41
C MET A 122 0.07 11.48 3.52
N PRO A 123 -1.12 10.90 3.78
CA PRO A 123 -1.97 11.38 4.89
C PRO A 123 -1.27 11.19 6.23
N ASN A 124 -1.79 11.80 7.28
CA ASN A 124 -1.39 11.53 8.66
C ASN A 124 -2.66 11.42 9.53
N PRO A 125 -2.97 10.24 10.09
CA PRO A 125 -2.19 8.99 10.04
C PRO A 125 -2.16 8.29 8.68
N PHE A 126 -1.29 7.29 8.51
CA PHE A 126 -1.04 6.59 7.23
C PHE A 126 -0.75 5.10 7.38
N TYR A 127 -0.91 4.38 6.27
CA TYR A 127 -0.42 3.02 6.10
C TYR A 127 1.09 2.99 5.85
N GLN A 128 1.83 2.29 6.70
CA GLN A 128 3.30 2.39 6.82
C GLN A 128 4.09 2.17 5.52
N VAL A 129 3.56 1.40 4.57
CA VAL A 129 4.25 1.13 3.31
C VAL A 129 4.55 2.40 2.51
N TYR A 130 3.72 3.45 2.65
CA TYR A 130 3.91 4.72 1.95
C TYR A 130 5.24 5.39 2.33
N ALA A 131 5.54 5.45 3.64
CA ALA A 131 6.78 6.03 4.14
C ALA A 131 7.99 5.17 3.76
N VAL A 132 7.87 3.84 3.86
CA VAL A 132 8.95 2.92 3.47
C VAL A 132 9.28 3.06 1.98
N ALA A 133 8.27 3.19 1.12
CA ALA A 133 8.47 3.38 -0.31
C ALA A 133 9.13 4.74 -0.62
N ALA A 134 8.69 5.82 0.02
CA ALA A 134 9.28 7.15 -0.13
C ALA A 134 10.77 7.18 0.24
N LEU A 135 11.12 6.57 1.39
CA LEU A 135 12.51 6.46 1.83
C LEU A 135 13.35 5.58 0.90
N ALA A 136 12.77 4.48 0.40
CA ALA A 136 13.44 3.60 -0.54
C ALA A 136 13.81 4.32 -1.84
N VAL A 137 13.00 5.24 -2.36
CA VAL A 137 13.36 6.03 -3.56
C VAL A 137 14.20 7.27 -3.25
N GLY A 138 14.63 7.46 -2.00
CA GLY A 138 15.38 8.65 -1.58
C GLY A 138 14.57 9.94 -1.59
N ALA A 139 13.23 9.85 -1.61
CA ALA A 139 12.34 11.00 -1.54
C ALA A 139 12.12 11.49 -0.10
N GLU A 140 11.75 12.77 0.01
CA GLU A 140 11.31 13.37 1.27
C GLU A 140 9.82 13.01 1.52
N PRO A 141 9.48 12.25 2.58
CA PRO A 141 8.10 12.01 2.95
C PRO A 141 7.51 13.24 3.64
N ILE A 142 6.37 13.76 3.15
CA ILE A 142 5.61 14.82 3.82
C ILE A 142 4.28 14.27 4.29
N TYR A 143 4.06 14.39 5.61
CA TYR A 143 2.90 13.90 6.33
C TYR A 143 1.85 15.01 6.46
N VAL A 144 0.70 14.85 5.81
CA VAL A 144 -0.34 15.89 5.79
C VAL A 144 -1.51 15.48 6.68
N PRO A 145 -1.87 16.29 7.71
CA PRO A 145 -2.93 15.94 8.64
C PRO A 145 -4.27 15.63 7.94
N ALA A 146 -4.80 14.44 8.22
CA ALA A 146 -6.09 13.97 7.78
C ALA A 146 -6.98 13.80 9.03
N THR A 147 -7.62 14.90 9.42
CA THR A 147 -8.32 15.03 10.71
C THR A 147 -9.83 14.91 10.52
N ALA A 148 -10.58 14.75 11.62
CA ALA A 148 -12.04 14.79 11.56
C ALA A 148 -12.57 16.11 10.95
N ALA A 149 -11.89 17.24 11.21
CA ALA A 149 -12.26 18.54 10.62
C ALA A 149 -12.08 18.59 9.10
N THR A 150 -11.21 17.76 8.53
CA THR A 150 -10.97 17.64 7.08
C THR A 150 -11.66 16.40 6.48
N GLY A 151 -12.61 15.79 7.21
CA GLY A 151 -13.31 14.57 6.76
C GLY A 151 -12.38 13.36 6.62
N HIS A 152 -11.30 13.32 7.40
CA HIS A 152 -10.25 12.29 7.35
C HIS A 152 -9.51 12.22 6.01
N LEU A 153 -9.47 13.32 5.25
CA LEU A 153 -8.67 13.45 4.03
C LEU A 153 -7.56 14.50 4.23
N PRO A 154 -6.38 14.30 3.61
CA PRO A 154 -5.32 15.30 3.61
C PRO A 154 -5.63 16.43 2.63
N ASP A 155 -5.38 17.67 3.01
CA ASP A 155 -5.42 18.82 2.10
C ASP A 155 -4.04 19.05 1.46
N TYR A 156 -3.77 18.36 0.35
CA TYR A 156 -2.52 18.54 -0.38
C TYR A 156 -2.44 19.88 -1.10
N ALA A 157 -3.57 20.43 -1.54
CA ALA A 157 -3.60 21.67 -2.31
C ALA A 157 -3.21 22.89 -1.45
N ALA A 158 -3.41 22.83 -0.13
CA ALA A 158 -3.00 23.87 0.80
C ALA A 158 -1.49 23.92 1.10
N LEU A 159 -0.70 22.96 0.61
CA LEU A 159 0.75 22.97 0.81
C LEU A 159 1.42 24.13 0.04
N PRO A 160 2.54 24.67 0.55
CA PRO A 160 3.29 25.70 -0.16
C PRO A 160 3.68 25.28 -1.58
N ALA A 161 3.61 26.22 -2.54
CA ALA A 161 3.92 25.93 -3.95
C ALA A 161 5.32 25.33 -4.14
N GLU A 162 6.30 25.79 -3.36
CA GLU A 162 7.68 25.26 -3.36
C GLU A 162 7.78 23.78 -2.98
N VAL A 163 6.83 23.26 -2.19
CA VAL A 163 6.70 21.84 -1.86
C VAL A 163 6.04 21.12 -3.04
N LEU A 164 4.93 21.65 -3.53
CA LEU A 164 4.16 21.08 -4.65
C LEU A 164 5.01 20.92 -5.92
N ASP A 165 5.89 21.87 -6.21
CA ASP A 165 6.84 21.81 -7.33
C ASP A 165 7.81 20.63 -7.26
N ARG A 166 8.00 20.05 -6.07
CA ARG A 166 8.90 18.91 -5.83
C ARG A 166 8.16 17.58 -5.76
N VAL A 167 6.82 17.57 -5.78
CA VAL A 167 6.03 16.36 -5.62
C VAL A 167 6.20 15.42 -6.82
N GLY A 168 6.63 14.19 -6.54
CA GLY A 168 6.67 13.09 -7.48
C GLY A 168 5.45 12.18 -7.38
N VAL A 169 5.03 11.88 -6.15
CA VAL A 169 3.93 10.95 -5.85
C VAL A 169 3.10 11.49 -4.68
N ALA A 170 1.78 11.24 -4.70
CA ALA A 170 0.89 11.48 -3.57
C ALA A 170 0.01 10.25 -3.33
N TYR A 171 -0.02 9.76 -2.09
CA TYR A 171 -0.88 8.65 -1.69
C TYR A 171 -2.24 9.14 -1.18
N ILE A 172 -3.33 8.51 -1.61
CA ILE A 172 -4.65 8.73 -1.03
C ILE A 172 -5.28 7.37 -0.69
N CYS A 173 -5.98 7.28 0.43
CA CYS A 173 -6.61 6.05 0.90
C CYS A 173 -8.03 6.36 1.35
N SER A 174 -9.03 5.84 0.63
CA SER A 174 -10.44 5.97 0.93
C SER A 174 -11.18 4.70 0.53
N PRO A 175 -11.86 4.01 1.46
CA PRO A 175 -11.87 4.25 2.91
C PRO A 175 -10.46 4.15 3.53
N ALA A 176 -10.21 4.93 4.57
CA ALA A 176 -8.87 5.13 5.11
C ALA A 176 -8.43 4.00 6.06
N ASN A 177 -7.11 3.87 6.24
CA ASN A 177 -6.46 3.03 7.24
C ASN A 177 -5.21 3.78 7.74
N PRO A 178 -5.11 4.15 9.03
CA PRO A 178 -5.83 3.59 10.18
C PRO A 178 -6.98 4.46 10.76
N GLN A 179 -7.41 5.52 10.06
CA GLN A 179 -8.43 6.46 10.56
C GLN A 179 -9.75 5.80 10.97
#